data_AF-A0A951SXW1-F1
#
_entry.id   AF-A0A951SXW1-F1
#
_cell.length_a   1.000
_cell.length_b   1.000
_cell.length_c   1.000
_cell.angle_alpha   90.00
_cell.angle_beta   90.00
_cell.angle_gamma   90.00
#
_symmetry.space_group_name_H-M   'P 1'
#
loop_
_entity.id
_entity.type
_entity.pdbx_description
1 polymer ?
#
loop_
_entity_poly.entity_id
_entity_poly.type
_entity_poly.pdbx_seq_one_letter_code
_entity_poly.pdbx_strand_id
1 'polypeptide(L)'
;MIISFLVSLTSVAGEKIELLEEKPIPDSYSFGEELPADDLVTWYELEKLATAQNRKVLPDCGLGGFKDDLARWVPLEGLTLTFKPKLKSRVFLYIDFVGMVDRNLELYSIENRCIPAMKETIFDSTKPGPYEWIEVLVNGQRKTIFYQGLDVGFTGPLVVPIGRDEFVNEKIEVTLIPSGRYFAVWDMFLSNSPPTD
;
A
#
# COMPACT_ATOMS: atom_id res chain seq x y z
N MET A 1 -48.36 10.21 -40.05
CA MET A 1 -46.99 9.82 -39.68
C MET A 1 -46.34 11.04 -39.04
N ILE A 2 -46.41 11.11 -37.71
CA ILE A 2 -45.86 12.18 -36.87
C ILE A 2 -45.19 11.47 -35.70
N ILE A 3 -43.88 11.66 -35.56
CA ILE A 3 -43.08 11.12 -34.46
C ILE A 3 -43.28 12.07 -33.29
N SER A 4 -43.90 11.59 -32.21
CA SER A 4 -44.02 12.31 -30.95
C SER A 4 -43.01 11.71 -29.98
N PHE A 5 -41.99 12.48 -29.59
CA PHE A 5 -41.09 12.13 -28.49
C PHE A 5 -41.83 12.31 -27.17
N LEU A 6 -41.99 11.23 -26.43
CA LEU A 6 -42.38 11.23 -25.02
C LEU A 6 -41.15 10.86 -24.20
N VAL A 7 -40.59 11.84 -23.48
CA VAL A 7 -39.59 11.62 -22.44
C VAL A 7 -40.32 11.06 -21.23
N SER A 8 -40.09 9.78 -20.92
CA SER A 8 -40.53 9.16 -19.68
C SER A 8 -39.38 9.21 -18.67
N LEU A 9 -39.57 9.99 -17.61
CA LEU A 9 -38.76 9.92 -16.39
C LEU A 9 -38.97 8.54 -15.74
N THR A 10 -38.05 7.61 -15.98
CA THR A 10 -37.98 6.37 -15.19
C THR A 10 -37.03 6.60 -14.02
N SER A 11 -37.63 6.75 -12.85
CA SER A 11 -37.00 6.47 -11.55
C SER A 11 -36.23 5.16 -11.64
N VAL A 12 -34.90 5.21 -11.46
CA VAL A 12 -34.11 4.00 -11.26
C VAL A 12 -34.34 3.58 -9.82
N ALA A 13 -35.24 2.61 -9.65
CA ALA A 13 -35.44 1.91 -8.40
C ALA A 13 -34.08 1.34 -7.95
N GLY A 14 -33.62 1.77 -6.78
CA GLY A 14 -32.40 1.24 -6.17
C GLY A 14 -32.53 -0.26 -5.99
N GLU A 15 -31.75 -1.01 -6.74
CA GLU A 15 -31.47 -2.41 -6.44
C GLU A 15 -30.90 -2.47 -5.02
N LYS A 16 -31.64 -3.09 -4.11
CA LYS A 16 -31.06 -3.57 -2.85
C LYS A 16 -30.10 -4.69 -3.22
N ILE A 17 -28.83 -4.35 -3.33
CA ILE A 17 -27.75 -5.34 -3.35
C ILE A 17 -27.63 -5.86 -1.91
N GLU A 18 -28.25 -7.00 -1.62
CA GLU A 18 -27.95 -7.76 -0.41
C GLU A 18 -26.55 -8.38 -0.58
N LEU A 19 -25.57 -7.81 0.12
CA LEU A 19 -24.21 -8.33 0.18
C LEU A 19 -24.19 -9.54 1.11
N LEU A 20 -24.26 -10.75 0.53
CA LEU A 20 -24.17 -12.05 1.20
C LEU A 20 -22.74 -12.62 1.24
N GLU A 21 -21.70 -11.78 1.12
CA GLU A 21 -20.31 -12.23 1.18
C GLU A 21 -19.53 -11.41 2.21
N GLU A 22 -18.74 -12.08 3.07
CA GLU A 22 -17.64 -11.49 3.85
C GLU A 22 -16.52 -11.02 2.91
N LYS A 23 -16.85 -10.10 1.99
CA LYS A 23 -15.83 -9.37 1.25
C LYS A 23 -15.09 -8.48 2.25
N PRO A 24 -13.75 -8.46 2.28
CA PRO A 24 -13.06 -7.34 2.91
C PRO A 24 -13.43 -6.09 2.11
N ILE A 25 -14.36 -5.30 2.65
CA ILE A 25 -14.75 -3.99 2.13
C ILE A 25 -14.00 -2.96 2.96
N PRO A 26 -13.24 -2.05 2.32
CA PRO A 26 -11.97 -1.59 2.83
C PRO A 26 -12.14 -0.51 3.89
N ASP A 27 -11.13 -0.35 4.75
CA ASP A 27 -10.79 0.98 5.26
C ASP A 27 -9.66 1.49 4.36
N SER A 28 -10.05 1.94 3.17
CA SER A 28 -9.16 2.54 2.17
C SER A 28 -8.42 3.74 2.75
N TYR A 29 -7.10 3.81 2.61
CA TYR A 29 -6.46 5.11 2.36
C TYR A 29 -6.53 5.36 0.86
N SER A 30 -7.64 5.96 0.38
CA SER A 30 -7.48 7.03 -0.59
C SER A 30 -7.49 8.26 0.30
N PHE A 31 -6.32 8.86 0.53
CA PHE A 31 -6.04 9.87 1.56
C PHE A 31 -7.28 10.65 1.97
N GLY A 32 -7.97 10.24 3.05
CA GLY A 32 -9.20 10.89 3.52
C GLY A 32 -8.98 12.32 4.04
N GLU A 33 -7.85 12.90 3.69
CA GLU A 33 -7.34 14.23 3.96
C GLU A 33 -6.87 14.80 2.61
N GLU A 34 -7.22 16.04 2.29
CA GLU A 34 -6.59 16.75 1.16
C GLU A 34 -5.08 16.82 1.45
N LEU A 35 -4.30 16.00 0.75
CA LEU A 35 -2.86 16.05 0.86
C LEU A 35 -2.31 17.20 0.01
N PRO A 36 -1.25 17.89 0.50
CA PRO A 36 -0.46 18.75 -0.36
C PRO A 36 0.07 17.96 -1.56
N ALA A 37 0.06 18.58 -2.74
CA ALA A 37 0.61 17.94 -3.95
C ALA A 37 2.08 17.52 -3.77
N ASP A 38 2.84 18.25 -2.95
CA ASP A 38 4.25 17.98 -2.66
C ASP A 38 4.48 16.69 -1.85
N ASP A 39 3.44 16.18 -1.16
CA ASP A 39 3.50 14.90 -0.43
C ASP A 39 3.27 13.69 -1.35
N LEU A 40 2.76 13.94 -2.56
CA LEU A 40 2.38 12.92 -3.52
C LEU A 40 3.45 12.77 -4.61
N VAL A 41 3.52 11.57 -5.18
CA VAL A 41 4.40 11.27 -6.30
C VAL A 41 3.73 10.31 -7.27
N THR A 42 3.72 10.69 -8.53
CA THR A 42 3.15 9.87 -9.59
C THR A 42 4.10 8.76 -10.01
N TRP A 43 3.55 7.70 -10.62
CA TRP A 43 4.33 6.67 -11.31
C TRP A 43 5.43 7.23 -12.21
N TYR A 44 5.11 8.25 -13.01
CA TYR A 44 6.05 8.83 -13.96
C TYR A 44 7.25 9.51 -13.29
N GLU A 45 7.04 10.14 -12.14
CA GLU A 45 8.12 10.75 -11.36
C GLU A 45 8.99 9.69 -10.68
N LEU A 46 8.37 8.63 -10.14
CA LEU A 46 9.08 7.48 -9.60
C LEU A 46 9.91 6.75 -10.67
N GLU A 47 9.39 6.61 -11.89
CA GLU A 47 10.10 5.99 -13.01
C GLU A 47 11.36 6.77 -13.39
N LYS A 48 11.29 8.11 -13.39
CA LYS A 48 12.46 8.97 -13.63
C LYS A 48 13.52 8.79 -12.55
N LEU A 49 13.10 8.78 -11.28
CA LEU A 49 14.00 8.57 -10.14
C LEU A 49 14.68 7.19 -10.19
N ALA A 50 13.90 6.14 -10.44
CA ALA A 50 14.42 4.78 -10.57
C ALA A 50 15.40 4.67 -11.75
N THR A 51 15.06 5.26 -12.90
CA THR A 51 15.91 5.26 -14.09
C THR A 51 17.25 5.96 -13.84
N ALA A 52 17.26 7.07 -13.11
CA ALA A 52 18.48 7.77 -12.72
C ALA A 52 19.42 6.89 -11.86
N GLN A 53 18.87 5.90 -11.17
CA GLN A 53 19.61 4.92 -10.36
C GLN A 53 19.86 3.59 -11.11
N ASN A 54 19.59 3.52 -12.42
CA ASN A 54 19.64 2.28 -13.22
C ASN A 54 18.70 1.16 -12.72
N ARG A 55 17.61 1.54 -12.04
CA ARG A 55 16.59 0.65 -11.48
C ARG A 55 15.28 0.76 -12.27
N LYS A 56 14.33 -0.09 -11.90
CA LYS A 56 12.93 -0.06 -12.33
C LYS A 56 12.04 0.10 -11.12
N VAL A 57 11.04 0.96 -11.24
CA VAL A 57 9.93 1.03 -10.30
C VAL A 57 8.94 -0.09 -10.61
N LEU A 58 8.37 -0.70 -9.57
CA LEU A 58 7.39 -1.78 -9.69
C LEU A 58 5.96 -1.24 -9.63
N PRO A 59 5.06 -1.70 -10.53
CA PRO A 59 3.72 -1.13 -10.74
C PRO A 59 2.83 -1.22 -9.50
N ASP A 60 1.90 -0.30 -9.32
CA ASP A 60 0.86 -0.39 -8.30
C ASP A 60 0.06 -1.72 -8.44
N CYS A 61 -0.04 -2.47 -7.34
CA CYS A 61 -0.51 -3.86 -7.32
C CYS A 61 -2.03 -4.02 -7.30
N GLY A 62 -2.82 -2.98 -7.00
CA GLY A 62 -4.27 -3.11 -6.96
C GLY A 62 -4.84 -3.86 -5.76
N LEU A 63 -4.00 -4.35 -4.84
CA LEU A 63 -4.45 -5.14 -3.71
C LEU A 63 -5.31 -4.27 -2.78
N GLY A 64 -6.47 -4.80 -2.35
CA GLY A 64 -7.44 -4.04 -1.56
C GLY A 64 -8.34 -3.11 -2.39
N GLY A 65 -8.18 -3.11 -3.72
CA GLY A 65 -8.98 -2.28 -4.63
C GLY A 65 -8.43 -0.87 -4.85
N PHE A 66 -7.18 -0.63 -4.45
CA PHE A 66 -6.47 0.64 -4.64
C PHE A 66 -5.47 0.48 -5.77
N LYS A 67 -5.76 1.12 -6.90
CA LYS A 67 -4.85 1.21 -8.04
C LYS A 67 -5.03 2.56 -8.70
N ASP A 68 -4.29 3.55 -8.26
CA ASP A 68 -4.37 4.92 -8.77
C ASP A 68 -3.03 5.45 -9.29
N ASP A 69 -1.97 4.62 -9.23
CA ASP A 69 -0.62 4.96 -9.67
C ASP A 69 -0.08 6.25 -9.00
N LEU A 70 -0.57 6.54 -7.78
CA LEU A 70 -0.24 7.70 -6.99
C LEU A 70 0.29 7.27 -5.61
N ALA A 71 1.58 7.44 -5.39
CA ALA A 71 2.19 7.15 -4.10
C ALA A 71 2.26 8.41 -3.23
N ARG A 72 2.42 8.22 -1.92
CA ARG A 72 2.82 9.27 -0.97
C ARG A 72 4.24 9.04 -0.50
N TRP A 73 5.03 10.11 -0.47
CA TRP A 73 6.35 10.10 0.15
C TRP A 73 6.24 9.80 1.66
N VAL A 74 7.23 9.07 2.18
CA VAL A 74 7.45 8.97 3.62
C VAL A 74 8.45 10.07 4.00
N PRO A 75 8.06 11.13 4.74
CA PRO A 75 8.97 12.19 5.17
C PRO A 75 10.08 11.64 6.06
N LEU A 76 11.22 12.36 6.14
CA LEU A 76 12.36 11.95 6.96
C LEU A 76 12.05 11.93 8.46
N GLU A 77 11.16 12.80 8.90
CA GLU A 77 10.60 12.86 10.24
C GLU A 77 9.59 11.73 10.52
N GLY A 78 9.17 11.01 9.48
CA GLY A 78 8.22 9.91 9.52
C GLY A 78 6.82 10.28 9.04
N LEU A 79 6.08 9.25 8.64
CA LEU A 79 4.68 9.36 8.20
C LEU A 79 3.78 8.70 9.25
N THR A 80 2.91 9.47 9.90
CA THR A 80 1.96 8.97 10.90
C THR A 80 0.54 8.98 10.35
N LEU A 81 -0.15 7.85 10.46
CA LEU A 81 -1.51 7.64 9.96
C LEU A 81 -2.36 6.95 11.02
N THR A 82 -3.60 7.41 11.18
CA THR A 82 -4.55 6.79 12.12
C THR A 82 -5.55 5.92 11.38
N PHE A 83 -5.74 4.69 11.85
CA PHE A 83 -6.74 3.75 11.34
C PHE A 83 -7.77 3.42 12.41
N LYS A 84 -9.03 3.19 12.00
CA LYS A 84 -10.13 2.81 12.89
C LYS A 84 -10.85 1.58 12.33
N PRO A 85 -10.43 0.35 12.67
CA PRO A 85 -11.11 -0.81 12.13
C PRO A 85 -12.54 -0.91 12.64
N LYS A 86 -13.42 -1.39 11.76
CA LYS A 86 -14.83 -1.64 12.10
C LYS A 86 -15.02 -2.72 13.15
N LEU A 87 -14.08 -3.67 13.26
CA LEU A 87 -14.13 -4.79 14.19
C LEU A 87 -12.89 -4.81 15.08
N LYS A 88 -13.08 -5.03 16.39
CA LYS A 88 -11.99 -5.24 17.36
C LYS A 88 -11.48 -6.69 17.35
N SER A 89 -11.09 -7.16 16.17
CA SER A 89 -10.47 -8.47 15.95
C SER A 89 -8.97 -8.31 15.68
N ARG A 90 -8.26 -9.44 15.57
CA ARG A 90 -6.93 -9.42 14.95
C ARG A 90 -7.08 -8.88 13.53
N VAL A 91 -6.27 -7.90 13.17
CA VAL A 91 -6.22 -7.35 11.82
C VAL A 91 -4.78 -7.42 11.31
N PHE A 92 -4.63 -7.21 10.02
CA PHE A 92 -3.37 -7.21 9.30
C PHE A 92 -3.26 -5.86 8.59
N LEU A 93 -2.19 -5.14 8.87
CA LEU A 93 -1.82 -3.92 8.16
C LEU A 93 -1.04 -4.32 6.91
N TYR A 94 -1.59 -4.01 5.75
CA TYR A 94 -0.93 -4.17 4.46
C TYR A 94 -0.33 -2.83 4.07
N ILE A 95 0.95 -2.83 3.74
CA ILE A 95 1.70 -1.65 3.31
C ILE A 95 2.29 -1.97 1.94
N ASP A 96 1.74 -1.34 0.91
CA ASP A 96 2.27 -1.44 -0.44
C ASP A 96 3.34 -0.37 -0.66
N PHE A 97 4.59 -0.70 -0.36
CA PHE A 97 5.71 0.21 -0.63
C PHE A 97 6.03 0.29 -2.12
N VAL A 98 6.51 1.44 -2.55
CA VAL A 98 7.09 1.60 -3.88
C VAL A 98 8.37 0.77 -3.99
N GLY A 99 8.25 -0.40 -4.62
CA GLY A 99 9.39 -1.22 -4.97
C GLY A 99 10.21 -0.58 -6.08
N MET A 100 11.51 -0.42 -5.84
CA MET A 100 12.49 -0.19 -6.90
C MET A 100 13.45 -1.37 -6.92
N VAL A 101 13.78 -1.92 -8.08
CA VAL A 101 14.66 -3.10 -8.22
C VAL A 101 15.62 -2.92 -9.38
N ASP A 102 16.71 -3.67 -9.39
CA ASP A 102 17.60 -3.69 -10.55
C ASP A 102 16.88 -4.24 -11.78
N ARG A 103 17.24 -3.74 -12.96
CA ARG A 103 16.59 -4.10 -14.23
C ARG A 103 16.58 -5.60 -14.53
N ASN A 104 17.58 -6.34 -14.09
CA ASN A 104 17.66 -7.79 -14.27
C ASN A 104 16.71 -8.58 -13.36
N LEU A 105 16.19 -7.97 -12.29
CA LEU A 105 15.24 -8.56 -11.35
C LEU A 105 13.79 -8.17 -11.66
N GLU A 106 13.56 -7.34 -12.67
CA GLU A 106 12.24 -6.77 -13.01
C GLU A 106 11.18 -7.86 -13.21
N LEU A 107 11.45 -8.86 -14.06
CA LEU A 107 10.46 -9.91 -14.37
C LEU A 107 10.04 -10.70 -13.13
N TYR A 108 11.01 -11.18 -12.35
CA TYR A 108 10.75 -11.88 -11.09
C TYR A 108 9.97 -10.99 -10.11
N SER A 109 10.32 -9.71 -10.02
CA SER A 109 9.66 -8.79 -9.08
C SER A 109 8.23 -8.45 -9.51
N ILE A 110 7.95 -8.37 -10.81
CA ILE A 110 6.60 -8.17 -11.36
C ILE A 110 5.71 -9.37 -11.06
N GLU A 111 6.24 -10.59 -11.20
CA GLU A 111 5.49 -11.82 -10.87
C GLU A 111 5.06 -11.88 -9.40
N ASN A 112 5.79 -11.20 -8.51
CA ASN A 112 5.50 -11.14 -7.09
C ASN A 112 4.72 -9.88 -6.66
N ARG A 113 4.46 -8.91 -7.58
CA ARG A 113 4.00 -7.55 -7.25
C ARG A 113 2.76 -7.45 -6.36
N CYS A 114 1.87 -8.42 -6.47
CA CYS A 114 0.59 -8.46 -5.77
C CYS A 114 0.51 -9.59 -4.73
N ILE A 115 1.64 -10.24 -4.43
CA ILE A 115 1.70 -11.36 -3.47
C ILE A 115 2.14 -10.78 -2.12
N PRO A 116 1.26 -10.74 -1.11
CA PRO A 116 1.61 -10.13 0.16
C PRO A 116 2.54 -11.02 0.97
N ALA A 117 3.49 -10.42 1.69
CA ALA A 117 4.47 -11.15 2.49
C ALA A 117 4.73 -10.49 3.85
N MET A 118 5.17 -11.26 4.83
CA MET A 118 5.58 -10.71 6.14
C MET A 118 7.02 -10.19 6.15
N LYS A 119 7.76 -10.37 5.05
CA LYS A 119 9.16 -9.96 4.90
C LYS A 119 9.42 -9.50 3.48
N GLU A 120 10.40 -8.62 3.34
CA GLU A 120 10.98 -8.22 2.07
C GLU A 120 11.59 -9.41 1.30
N THR A 121 11.67 -9.26 -0.02
CA THR A 121 12.24 -10.28 -0.90
C THR A 121 13.74 -10.13 -0.95
N ILE A 122 14.46 -11.21 -0.66
CA ILE A 122 15.92 -11.27 -0.76
C ILE A 122 16.27 -11.90 -2.11
N PHE A 123 17.13 -11.22 -2.87
CA PHE A 123 17.62 -11.66 -4.17
C PHE A 123 19.02 -12.28 -4.02
N ASP A 124 19.31 -13.30 -4.83
CA ASP A 124 20.66 -13.88 -4.91
C ASP A 124 21.59 -12.93 -5.67
N SER A 125 22.21 -12.00 -4.94
CA SER A 125 23.13 -11.01 -5.49
C SER A 125 24.58 -11.32 -5.13
N THR A 126 25.45 -11.18 -6.12
CA THR A 126 26.91 -11.26 -5.94
C THR A 126 27.52 -9.99 -5.33
N LYS A 127 26.70 -8.96 -5.08
CA LYS A 127 27.10 -7.66 -4.50
C LYS A 127 26.06 -7.20 -3.47
N PRO A 128 26.19 -7.56 -2.18
CA PRO A 128 25.38 -6.94 -1.14
C PRO A 128 25.65 -5.44 -1.12
N GLY A 129 24.57 -4.65 -1.16
CA GLY A 129 24.63 -3.19 -1.28
C GLY A 129 24.39 -2.47 0.04
N PRO A 130 24.49 -1.13 0.08
CA PRO A 130 23.94 -0.39 1.20
C PRO A 130 22.42 -0.61 1.26
N TYR A 131 21.92 -0.89 2.46
CA TYR A 131 20.50 -1.03 2.73
C TYR A 131 19.95 0.29 3.28
N GLU A 132 18.80 0.70 2.79
CA GLU A 132 17.90 1.58 3.51
C GLU A 132 16.87 0.72 4.26
N TRP A 133 16.32 1.26 5.34
CA TRP A 133 15.30 0.58 6.12
C TRP A 133 14.17 1.52 6.49
N ILE A 134 13.02 0.94 6.78
CA ILE A 134 11.85 1.64 7.28
C ILE A 134 11.31 0.92 8.50
N GLU A 135 11.20 1.65 9.61
CA GLU A 135 10.61 1.12 10.84
C GLU A 135 9.10 1.33 10.81
N VAL A 136 8.36 0.30 11.22
CA VAL A 136 6.91 0.39 11.40
C VAL A 136 6.62 0.39 12.89
N LEU A 137 6.05 1.49 13.39
CA LEU A 137 5.59 1.64 14.75
C LEU A 137 4.08 1.58 14.79
N VAL A 138 3.53 0.96 15.84
CA VAL A 138 2.11 0.92 16.15
C VAL A 138 1.92 1.48 17.56
N ASN A 139 1.16 2.58 17.67
CA ASN A 139 0.99 3.39 18.88
C ASN A 139 2.33 3.72 19.56
N GLY A 140 3.32 4.13 18.77
CA GLY A 140 4.66 4.47 19.23
C GLY A 140 5.56 3.29 19.59
N GLN A 141 5.11 2.04 19.48
CA GLN A 141 5.94 0.85 19.70
C GLN A 141 6.39 0.23 18.39
N ARG A 142 7.69 -0.04 18.23
CA ARG A 142 8.23 -0.69 17.03
C ARG A 142 7.69 -2.11 16.89
N LYS A 143 7.08 -2.41 15.73
CA LYS A 143 6.58 -3.74 15.35
C LYS A 143 7.55 -4.50 14.49
N THR A 144 8.13 -3.83 13.50
CA THR A 144 9.05 -4.44 12.54
C THR A 144 9.93 -3.40 11.89
N ILE A 145 10.95 -3.87 11.19
CA ILE A 145 11.81 -3.10 10.30
C ILE A 145 11.87 -3.85 8.98
N PHE A 146 11.67 -3.15 7.88
CA PHE A 146 11.81 -3.69 6.53
C PHE A 146 13.00 -3.04 5.82
N TYR A 147 13.61 -3.78 4.90
CA TYR A 147 14.84 -3.37 4.22
C TYR A 147 14.64 -3.29 2.70
N GLN A 148 15.30 -2.31 2.09
CA GLN A 148 15.39 -2.17 0.64
C GLN A 148 16.84 -1.85 0.26
N GLY A 149 17.31 -2.45 -0.83
CA GLY A 149 18.68 -2.34 -1.30
C GLY A 149 18.80 -2.87 -2.73
N LEU A 150 20.01 -3.29 -3.10
CA LEU A 150 20.27 -3.92 -4.40
C LEU A 150 19.80 -5.38 -4.42
N ASP A 151 20.03 -6.08 -3.31
CA ASP A 151 19.79 -7.50 -3.12
C ASP A 151 18.60 -7.79 -2.20
N VAL A 152 17.84 -6.74 -1.87
CA VAL A 152 16.60 -6.85 -1.12
C VAL A 152 15.61 -5.81 -1.60
N GLY A 153 14.34 -6.18 -1.76
CA GLY A 153 13.34 -5.27 -2.32
C GLY A 153 11.92 -5.56 -1.91
N PHE A 154 11.09 -4.53 -2.02
CA PHE A 154 9.64 -4.63 -1.85
C PHE A 154 9.04 -5.09 -3.17
N THR A 155 8.93 -6.40 -3.33
CA THR A 155 8.29 -6.97 -4.52
C THR A 155 6.80 -7.18 -4.33
N GLY A 156 6.19 -6.77 -3.22
CA GLY A 156 4.77 -6.88 -2.97
C GLY A 156 4.38 -6.24 -1.63
N PRO A 157 3.09 -6.16 -1.31
CA PRO A 157 2.63 -5.56 -0.07
C PRO A 157 3.19 -6.28 1.16
N LEU A 158 3.78 -5.52 2.08
CA LEU A 158 4.30 -6.04 3.33
C LEU A 158 3.21 -6.05 4.40
N VAL A 159 3.11 -7.16 5.12
CA VAL A 159 2.05 -7.39 6.09
C VAL A 159 2.58 -7.34 7.51
N VAL A 160 1.99 -6.47 8.33
CA VAL A 160 2.25 -6.35 9.77
C VAL A 160 1.02 -6.82 10.55
N PRO A 161 1.10 -7.95 11.27
CA PRO A 161 0.01 -8.40 12.12
C PRO A 161 -0.21 -7.45 13.30
N ILE A 162 -1.46 -7.08 13.53
CA ILE A 162 -1.89 -6.21 14.63
C ILE A 162 -2.76 -7.00 15.60
N GLY A 163 -2.29 -7.10 16.84
CA GLY A 163 -2.98 -7.71 17.97
C GLY A 163 -4.19 -6.89 18.42
N ARG A 164 -5.15 -7.57 19.05
CA ARG A 164 -6.36 -6.91 19.58
C ARG A 164 -6.05 -5.95 20.74
N ASP A 165 -5.00 -6.25 21.49
CA ASP A 165 -4.48 -5.47 22.60
C ASP A 165 -3.80 -4.17 22.14
N GLU A 166 -3.49 -4.04 20.85
CA GLU A 166 -2.88 -2.87 20.27
C GLU A 166 -3.91 -1.80 19.86
N PHE A 167 -5.20 -2.03 20.07
CA PHE A 167 -6.22 -1.00 19.83
C PHE A 167 -6.34 -0.06 21.03
N VAL A 168 -5.93 1.19 20.86
CA VAL A 168 -6.12 2.26 21.85
C VAL A 168 -7.31 3.11 21.43
N ASN A 169 -8.35 3.17 22.27
CA ASN A 169 -9.58 3.94 21.97
C ASN A 169 -10.20 3.59 20.61
N GLU A 170 -10.19 2.30 20.24
CA GLU A 170 -10.74 1.78 18.96
C GLU A 170 -9.98 2.24 17.71
N LYS A 171 -8.75 2.72 17.88
CA LYS A 171 -7.88 3.16 16.79
C LYS A 171 -6.51 2.53 16.92
N ILE A 172 -5.76 2.58 15.83
CA ILE A 172 -4.32 2.41 15.84
C ILE A 172 -3.68 3.62 15.17
N GLU A 173 -2.57 4.05 15.73
CA GLU A 173 -1.65 4.99 15.09
C GLU A 173 -0.50 4.19 14.50
N VAL A 174 -0.29 4.30 13.20
CA VAL A 174 0.82 3.67 12.49
C VAL A 174 1.80 4.77 12.10
N THR A 175 3.07 4.61 12.47
CA THR A 175 4.13 5.52 12.06
C THR A 175 5.18 4.77 11.26
N LEU A 176 5.49 5.27 10.07
CA LEU A 176 6.60 4.79 9.23
C LEU A 176 7.79 5.73 9.41
N ILE A 177 8.93 5.21 9.88
CA ILE A 177 10.14 6.02 10.10
C ILE A 177 11.24 5.53 9.14
N PRO A 178 11.59 6.29 8.11
CA PRO A 178 12.60 5.88 7.15
C PRO A 178 14.02 6.17 7.66
N SER A 179 14.98 5.37 7.23
CA SER A 179 16.41 5.63 7.46
C SER A 179 16.98 6.70 6.53
N GLY A 180 16.26 7.01 5.45
CA GLY A 180 16.75 7.78 4.30
C GLY A 180 15.62 8.39 3.47
N ARG A 181 15.95 8.97 2.32
CA ARG A 181 15.09 9.92 1.59
C ARG A 181 14.16 9.31 0.54
N TYR A 182 14.13 7.99 0.37
CA TYR A 182 13.53 7.38 -0.82
C TYR A 182 12.50 6.29 -0.53
N PHE A 183 11.68 6.48 0.51
CA PHE A 183 10.51 5.63 0.71
C PHE A 183 9.26 6.35 0.27
N ALA A 184 8.44 5.63 -0.50
CA ALA A 184 7.09 6.03 -0.84
C ALA A 184 6.19 4.81 -0.69
N VAL A 185 4.90 5.07 -0.46
CA VAL A 185 3.87 4.05 -0.28
C VAL A 185 2.83 4.27 -1.38
N TRP A 186 2.56 3.24 -2.18
CA TRP A 186 1.39 3.21 -3.06
C TRP A 186 0.14 3.25 -2.17
N ASP A 187 -0.04 2.23 -1.33
CA ASP A 187 -1.24 2.06 -0.52
C ASP A 187 -0.94 1.55 0.89
N MET A 188 -1.84 1.85 1.82
CA MET A 188 -1.82 1.23 3.14
C MET A 188 -3.24 1.00 3.65
N PHE A 189 -3.57 -0.22 4.07
CA PHE A 189 -4.92 -0.56 4.51
C PHE A 189 -4.95 -1.67 5.55
N LEU A 190 -6.07 -1.78 6.26
CA LEU A 190 -6.34 -2.87 7.20
C LEU A 190 -7.21 -3.95 6.56
N SER A 191 -6.90 -5.20 6.88
CA SER A 191 -7.73 -6.36 6.52
C SER A 191 -7.86 -7.33 7.70
N ASN A 192 -8.99 -8.02 7.79
CA ASN A 192 -9.18 -9.12 8.74
C ASN A 192 -8.59 -10.44 8.22
N SER A 193 -8.26 -10.51 6.94
CA SER A 193 -7.73 -11.70 6.30
C SER A 193 -6.19 -11.69 6.35
N PRO A 194 -5.56 -12.78 6.83
CA PRO A 194 -4.11 -12.95 6.68
C PRO A 194 -3.72 -12.99 5.21
N PRO A 195 -2.43 -12.78 4.88
CA PRO A 195 -1.93 -13.07 3.55
C PRO A 195 -2.25 -14.53 3.21
N THR A 196 -2.74 -14.76 2.00
CA THR A 196 -2.97 -16.13 1.50
C THR A 196 -1.64 -16.66 1.01
N ASP A 197 -1.24 -17.83 1.53
CA ASP A 197 -0.08 -18.58 1.04
C ASP A 197 -0.31 -19.11 -0.39
#